data_AF-A0A1G4I1K2-F1
#
_entry.id   AF-A0A1G4I1K2-F1
#
_cell.length_a   1.000
_cell.length_b   1.000
_cell.length_c   1.000
_cell.angle_alpha   90.00
_cell.angle_beta   90.00
_cell.angle_gamma   90.00
#
_symmetry.space_group_name_H-M   'P 1'
#
loop_
_entity.id
_entity.type
_entity.pdbx_description
1 polymer ?
#
loop_
_entity_poly.entity_id
_entity_poly.type
_entity_poly.pdbx_seq_one_letter_code
_entity_poly.pdbx_strand_id
1 'polypeptide(L)'
;MQAPAAGKFLLFLAVAAVQCNAELQECTTACQCEMRATNLASHLSELLETKIQRVNTNAKTTLRLLAAAASESAKPNYLAPLAAIATEELSNQATALATASPTIMAAITRLQHLAVHYQTLNRLSITPHENSLIGTGETAWEKATFATTTLTQHSPGACAEQSKEMKNTGRHLATAKDLKFKDLKLHAGLSMTCARALETACSGVSSADKIWAQLELGQTVLATQASPLGNDGNYKRISAGAILNQLITPDNINENQTAVIAAINKLNTITTFEDSTFFTAKDTLTNFIKQEVLGIATGTTLSSEQQKEQAAKIKANYGTEPTDFQKKYGNRYNIQRPPTPAAKLERPKKLNKLTPTQTLLQL
;
A
#
# COMPACT_ATOMS: atom_id res chain seq x y z
N MET A 1 3.82 -30.51 -59.05
CA MET A 1 4.80 -29.41 -59.23
C MET A 1 4.87 -28.64 -57.92
N GLN A 2 6.03 -28.70 -57.28
CA GLN A 2 6.38 -28.04 -56.02
C GLN A 2 7.08 -26.70 -56.30
N ALA A 3 6.76 -25.67 -55.50
CA ALA A 3 7.61 -24.58 -54.99
C ALA A 3 6.76 -23.31 -54.68
N PRO A 4 7.19 -22.38 -53.80
CA PRO A 4 7.93 -22.54 -52.54
C PRO A 4 7.32 -21.73 -51.37
N ALA A 5 7.89 -21.92 -50.18
CA ALA A 5 7.57 -21.22 -48.94
C ALA A 5 8.33 -19.88 -48.78
N ALA A 6 7.64 -18.86 -48.26
CA ALA A 6 8.14 -17.67 -47.55
C ALA A 6 6.88 -16.91 -47.08
N GLY A 7 6.72 -16.35 -45.89
CA GLY A 7 7.57 -16.20 -44.73
C GLY A 7 6.65 -15.74 -43.58
N LYS A 8 6.92 -16.21 -42.35
CA LYS A 8 6.19 -15.80 -41.16
C LYS A 8 6.55 -14.35 -40.81
N PHE A 9 5.64 -13.41 -41.05
CA PHE A 9 5.67 -12.12 -40.37
C PHE A 9 4.87 -12.26 -39.06
N LEU A 10 5.59 -12.50 -37.98
CA LEU A 10 5.09 -12.33 -36.62
C LEU A 10 4.79 -10.84 -36.42
N LEU A 11 3.50 -10.50 -36.46
CA LEU A 11 2.99 -9.20 -36.07
C LEU A 11 3.06 -9.10 -34.54
N PHE A 12 4.22 -8.76 -33.98
CA PHE A 12 4.30 -8.21 -32.63
C PHE A 12 4.04 -6.71 -32.72
N LEU A 13 2.78 -6.31 -32.53
CA LEU A 13 2.43 -4.91 -32.37
C LEU A 13 1.64 -4.73 -31.08
N ALA A 14 2.31 -4.04 -30.16
CA ALA A 14 1.78 -3.22 -29.08
C ALA A 14 0.68 -3.84 -28.23
N VAL A 15 1.06 -4.32 -27.04
CA VAL A 15 0.20 -4.14 -25.87
C VAL A 15 0.06 -2.62 -25.71
N ALA A 16 -0.99 -2.07 -26.33
CA ALA A 16 -1.46 -0.74 -26.02
C ALA A 16 -1.74 -0.75 -24.52
N ALA A 17 -0.87 -0.08 -23.76
CA ALA A 17 -1.21 0.38 -22.43
C ALA A 17 -2.41 1.31 -22.62
N VAL A 18 -3.61 0.77 -22.50
CA VAL A 18 -4.82 1.55 -22.29
C VAL A 18 -4.71 2.11 -20.88
N GLN A 19 -3.83 3.09 -20.69
CA GLN A 19 -3.94 4.06 -19.61
C GLN A 19 -5.07 5.01 -20.01
N CYS A 20 -6.30 4.49 -19.98
CA CYS A 20 -7.41 5.38 -19.66
C CYS A 20 -7.19 5.78 -18.20
N ASN A 21 -6.54 6.93 -17.99
CA ASN A 21 -6.64 7.69 -16.75
C ASN A 21 -8.11 8.12 -16.60
N ALA A 22 -8.99 7.17 -16.28
CA ALA A 22 -10.26 7.53 -15.67
C ALA A 22 -9.87 8.27 -14.39
N GLU A 23 -10.21 9.55 -14.32
CA GLU A 23 -9.96 10.36 -13.14
C GLU A 23 -10.48 9.61 -11.91
N LEU A 24 -9.62 9.46 -10.91
CA LEU A 24 -9.96 8.71 -9.70
C LEU A 24 -11.23 9.32 -9.10
N GLN A 25 -12.29 8.53 -9.00
CA GLN A 25 -13.55 9.00 -8.44
C GLN A 25 -13.44 9.12 -6.92
N GLU A 26 -14.21 10.03 -6.34
CA GLU A 26 -14.37 10.11 -4.88
C GLU A 26 -14.94 8.81 -4.33
N CYS A 27 -14.37 8.31 -3.23
CA CYS A 27 -15.02 7.27 -2.46
C CYS A 27 -16.20 7.91 -1.70
N THR A 28 -17.42 7.56 -2.09
CA THR A 28 -18.64 8.26 -1.62
C THR A 28 -19.25 7.65 -0.37
N THR A 29 -18.89 6.41 -0.04
CA THR A 29 -19.40 5.66 1.12
C THR A 29 -18.26 5.21 2.02
N ALA A 30 -18.51 5.06 3.32
CA ALA A 30 -17.51 4.54 4.26
C ALA A 30 -16.96 3.17 3.81
N CYS A 31 -17.79 2.27 3.30
CA CYS A 31 -17.36 1.02 2.66
C CYS A 31 -16.34 1.21 1.53
N GLN A 32 -16.61 2.11 0.57
CA GLN A 32 -15.69 2.38 -0.55
C GLN A 32 -14.36 2.95 -0.03
N CYS A 33 -14.43 3.88 0.92
CA CYS A 33 -13.22 4.51 1.46
C CYS A 33 -12.37 3.57 2.33
N GLU A 34 -13.01 2.68 3.11
CA GLU A 34 -12.34 1.61 3.86
C GLU A 34 -11.54 0.71 2.92
N MET A 35 -12.17 0.24 1.84
CA MET A 35 -11.53 -0.61 0.83
C MET A 35 -10.36 0.08 0.15
N ARG A 36 -10.52 1.35 -0.25
CA ARG A 36 -9.46 2.13 -0.87
C ARG A 36 -8.24 2.27 0.04
N ALA A 37 -8.48 2.62 1.31
CA ALA A 37 -7.42 2.76 2.30
C ALA A 37 -6.69 1.42 2.53
N THR A 38 -7.45 0.32 2.63
CA THR A 38 -6.92 -1.03 2.81
C THR A 38 -6.10 -1.50 1.60
N ASN A 39 -6.61 -1.31 0.38
CA ASN A 39 -5.94 -1.71 -0.86
C ASN A 39 -4.63 -0.96 -1.06
N LEU A 40 -4.62 0.36 -0.80
CA LEU A 40 -3.40 1.15 -0.90
C LEU A 40 -2.38 0.74 0.19
N ALA A 41 -2.82 0.53 1.43
CA ALA A 41 -1.96 0.06 2.51
C ALA A 41 -1.34 -1.31 2.19
N SER A 42 -2.11 -2.24 1.62
CA SER A 42 -1.62 -3.56 1.18
C SER A 42 -0.56 -3.41 0.10
N HIS A 43 -0.85 -2.61 -0.94
CA HIS A 43 0.08 -2.40 -2.05
C HIS A 43 1.41 -1.79 -1.59
N LEU A 44 1.37 -0.79 -0.71
CA LEU A 44 2.58 -0.19 -0.13
C LEU A 44 3.37 -1.21 0.71
N SER A 45 2.67 -2.07 1.46
CA SER A 45 3.30 -3.14 2.25
C SER A 45 3.98 -4.18 1.35
N GLU A 46 3.29 -4.64 0.31
CA GLU A 46 3.81 -5.59 -0.67
C GLU A 46 5.02 -5.03 -1.44
N LEU A 47 4.96 -3.75 -1.85
CA LEU A 47 6.07 -3.07 -2.50
C LEU A 47 7.29 -3.06 -1.57
N LEU A 48 7.11 -2.63 -0.32
CA LEU A 48 8.19 -2.57 0.66
C LEU A 48 8.80 -3.94 0.90
N GLU A 49 7.98 -4.97 1.15
CA GLU A 49 8.44 -6.34 1.35
C GLU A 49 9.19 -6.88 0.13
N THR A 50 8.66 -6.67 -1.07
CA THR A 50 9.29 -7.09 -2.32
C THR A 50 10.66 -6.44 -2.48
N LYS A 51 10.81 -5.15 -2.14
CA LYS A 51 12.10 -4.45 -2.24
C LYS A 51 13.08 -4.88 -1.16
N ILE A 52 12.63 -5.16 0.06
CA ILE A 52 13.46 -5.76 1.11
C ILE A 52 14.02 -7.11 0.65
N GLN A 53 13.15 -7.98 0.12
CA GLN A 53 13.56 -9.28 -0.41
C GLN A 53 14.54 -9.12 -1.58
N ARG A 54 14.33 -8.12 -2.46
CA ARG A 54 15.23 -7.84 -3.58
C ARG A 54 16.63 -7.43 -3.11
N VAL A 55 16.75 -6.50 -2.15
CA VAL A 55 18.05 -6.10 -1.57
C VAL A 55 18.75 -7.31 -0.95
N ASN A 56 18.03 -8.15 -0.22
CA ASN A 56 18.59 -9.38 0.37
C ASN A 56 19.10 -10.37 -0.68
N THR A 57 18.37 -10.55 -1.79
CA THR A 57 18.82 -11.39 -2.91
C THR A 57 20.05 -10.79 -3.58
N ASN A 58 20.07 -9.49 -3.82
CA ASN A 58 21.20 -8.79 -4.42
C ASN A 58 22.44 -8.83 -3.50
N ALA A 59 22.27 -8.77 -2.18
CA ALA A 59 23.36 -8.94 -1.22
C ALA A 59 24.02 -10.31 -1.34
N LYS A 60 23.21 -11.38 -1.44
CA LYS A 60 23.72 -12.75 -1.67
C LYS A 60 24.45 -12.85 -2.99
N THR A 61 23.92 -12.26 -4.06
CA THR A 61 24.60 -12.23 -5.37
C THR A 61 25.92 -11.50 -5.29
N THR A 62 25.98 -10.37 -4.59
CA THR A 62 27.20 -9.57 -4.37
C THR A 62 28.26 -10.39 -3.65
N LEU A 63 27.90 -11.06 -2.55
CA LEU A 63 28.83 -11.94 -1.81
C LEU A 63 29.37 -13.08 -2.67
N ARG A 64 28.52 -13.68 -3.50
CA ARG A 64 28.95 -14.72 -4.45
C ARG A 64 29.92 -14.18 -5.50
N LEU A 65 29.66 -12.99 -6.05
CA LEU A 65 30.56 -12.33 -7.00
C LEU A 65 31.90 -11.98 -6.35
N LEU A 66 31.90 -11.46 -5.12
CA LEU A 66 33.12 -11.16 -4.36
C LEU A 66 33.94 -12.43 -4.10
N ALA A 67 33.31 -13.52 -3.64
CA ALA A 67 33.98 -14.78 -3.39
C ALA A 67 34.57 -15.37 -4.69
N ALA A 68 33.80 -15.36 -5.78
CA ALA A 68 34.26 -15.87 -7.06
C ALA A 68 35.42 -15.02 -7.62
N ALA A 69 35.33 -13.69 -7.54
CA ALA A 69 36.41 -12.79 -7.93
C ALA A 69 37.68 -12.99 -7.09
N ALA A 70 37.55 -13.22 -5.78
CA ALA A 70 38.69 -13.50 -4.90
C ALA A 70 39.36 -14.85 -5.20
N SER A 71 38.59 -15.83 -5.67
CA SER A 71 39.11 -17.17 -6.05
C SER A 71 39.66 -17.26 -7.47
N GLU A 72 39.41 -16.26 -8.31
CA GLU A 72 39.80 -16.28 -9.73
C GLU A 72 41.30 -15.99 -9.88
N SER A 73 42.02 -16.95 -10.44
CA SER A 73 43.47 -16.86 -10.68
C SER A 73 43.80 -16.37 -12.09
N ALA A 74 42.81 -16.33 -13.00
CA ALA A 74 43.00 -15.83 -14.35
C ALA A 74 43.31 -14.32 -14.36
N LYS A 75 44.25 -13.93 -15.24
CA LYS A 75 44.53 -12.53 -15.57
C LYS A 75 44.14 -12.26 -17.03
N PRO A 76 43.32 -11.23 -17.30
CA PRO A 76 42.68 -10.32 -16.32
C PRO A 76 41.50 -10.97 -15.59
N ASN A 77 41.24 -10.54 -14.35
CA ASN A 77 40.14 -11.06 -13.53
C ASN A 77 38.81 -10.42 -13.95
N TYR A 78 38.09 -11.07 -14.86
CA TYR A 78 36.84 -10.55 -15.41
C TYR A 78 35.69 -10.45 -14.40
N LEU A 79 35.79 -11.08 -13.22
CA LEU A 79 34.76 -11.03 -12.17
C LEU A 79 34.93 -9.84 -11.22
N ALA A 80 36.16 -9.33 -11.07
CA ALA A 80 36.47 -8.17 -10.23
C ALA A 80 35.63 -6.92 -10.53
N PRO A 81 35.48 -6.44 -11.79
CA PRO A 81 34.65 -5.26 -12.07
C PRO A 81 33.17 -5.47 -11.73
N LEU A 82 32.66 -6.70 -11.87
CA LEU A 82 31.27 -7.00 -11.54
C LEU A 82 31.03 -7.00 -10.03
N ALA A 83 31.97 -7.55 -9.26
CA ALA A 83 31.92 -7.53 -7.81
C ALA A 83 31.98 -6.08 -7.28
N ALA A 84 32.80 -5.23 -7.89
CA ALA A 84 32.86 -3.80 -7.57
C ALA A 84 31.51 -3.09 -7.85
N ILE A 85 30.95 -3.25 -9.05
CA ILE A 85 29.64 -2.68 -9.43
C ILE A 85 28.53 -3.17 -8.50
N ALA A 86 28.47 -4.49 -8.23
CA ALA A 86 27.44 -5.08 -7.38
C ALA A 86 27.52 -4.53 -5.94
N THR A 87 28.73 -4.35 -5.41
CA THR A 87 28.94 -3.81 -4.06
C THR A 87 28.50 -2.35 -3.96
N GLU A 88 28.91 -1.51 -4.92
CA GLU A 88 28.51 -0.11 -4.98
C GLU A 88 26.98 0.01 -5.11
N GLU A 89 26.37 -0.72 -6.04
CA GLU A 89 24.94 -0.65 -6.25
C GLU A 89 24.16 -1.23 -5.05
N LEU A 90 24.65 -2.29 -4.41
CA LEU A 90 24.01 -2.83 -3.20
C LEU A 90 23.96 -1.77 -2.10
N SER A 91 25.04 -1.01 -1.91
CA SER A 91 25.09 0.11 -0.97
C SER A 91 24.07 1.21 -1.32
N ASN A 92 23.98 1.57 -2.60
CA ASN A 92 23.00 2.54 -3.10
C ASN A 92 21.56 2.06 -2.89
N GLN A 93 21.27 0.79 -3.18
CA GLN A 93 19.95 0.18 -2.98
C GLN A 93 19.57 0.06 -1.50
N ALA A 94 20.53 -0.30 -0.63
CA ALA A 94 20.33 -0.32 0.81
C ALA A 94 20.00 1.09 1.35
N THR A 95 20.69 2.12 0.84
CA THR A 95 20.41 3.52 1.16
C THR A 95 19.04 3.97 0.66
N ALA A 96 18.66 3.60 -0.57
CA ALA A 96 17.33 3.89 -1.11
C ALA A 96 16.23 3.24 -0.26
N LEU A 97 16.41 1.98 0.14
CA LEU A 97 15.50 1.27 1.03
C LEU A 97 15.42 1.96 2.40
N ALA A 98 16.54 2.24 3.04
CA ALA A 98 16.60 2.84 4.37
C ALA A 98 15.96 4.23 4.42
N THR A 99 16.13 5.04 3.38
CA THR A 99 15.57 6.40 3.31
C THR A 99 14.09 6.42 2.93
N ALA A 100 13.61 5.47 2.12
CA ALA A 100 12.22 5.41 1.70
C ALA A 100 11.30 4.70 2.72
N SER A 101 11.79 3.65 3.38
CA SER A 101 10.97 2.77 4.25
C SER A 101 10.19 3.52 5.34
N PRO A 102 10.76 4.50 6.08
CA PRO A 102 10.02 5.20 7.13
C PRO A 102 8.79 5.97 6.59
N THR A 103 8.93 6.58 5.41
CA THR A 103 7.83 7.32 4.77
C THR A 103 6.71 6.38 4.34
N ILE A 104 7.07 5.24 3.74
CA ILE A 104 6.10 4.21 3.33
C ILE A 104 5.39 3.60 4.54
N MET A 105 6.12 3.28 5.61
CA MET A 105 5.53 2.75 6.85
C MET A 105 4.56 3.74 7.50
N ALA A 106 4.94 5.02 7.59
CA ALA A 106 4.06 6.05 8.14
C ALA A 106 2.76 6.20 7.31
N ALA A 107 2.87 6.12 5.98
CA ALA A 107 1.71 6.12 5.10
C ALA A 107 0.79 4.90 5.32
N ILE A 108 1.37 3.69 5.43
CA ILE A 108 0.62 2.46 5.75
C ILE A 108 -0.14 2.63 7.06
N THR A 109 0.50 3.12 8.12
CA THR A 109 -0.16 3.33 9.42
C THR A 109 -1.33 4.31 9.32
N ARG A 110 -1.15 5.44 8.62
CA ARG A 110 -2.22 6.43 8.44
C ARG A 110 -3.40 5.84 7.66
N LEU A 111 -3.15 5.08 6.60
CA LEU A 111 -4.18 4.41 5.81
C LEU A 111 -4.92 3.35 6.63
N GLN A 112 -4.22 2.59 7.48
CA GLN A 112 -4.86 1.64 8.38
C GLN A 112 -5.76 2.32 9.41
N HIS A 113 -5.31 3.42 10.01
CA HIS A 113 -6.13 4.22 10.92
C HIS A 113 -7.37 4.78 10.22
N LEU A 114 -7.21 5.24 8.98
CA LEU A 114 -8.31 5.71 8.15
C LEU A 114 -9.31 4.59 7.82
N ALA A 115 -8.83 3.40 7.46
CA ALA A 115 -9.68 2.24 7.24
C ALA A 115 -10.48 1.87 8.49
N VAL A 116 -9.85 1.87 9.66
CA VAL A 116 -10.53 1.62 10.95
C VAL A 116 -11.60 2.67 11.25
N HIS A 117 -11.36 3.94 10.91
CA HIS A 117 -12.38 5.00 11.04
C HIS A 117 -13.61 4.67 10.21
N TYR A 118 -13.44 4.39 8.92
CA TYR A 118 -14.56 4.04 8.03
C TYR A 118 -15.27 2.75 8.45
N GLN A 119 -14.52 1.74 8.90
CA GLN A 119 -15.09 0.52 9.45
C GLN A 119 -15.95 0.80 10.68
N THR A 120 -15.50 1.72 11.55
CA THR A 120 -16.26 2.17 12.72
C THR A 120 -17.54 2.89 12.32
N LEU A 121 -17.48 3.78 11.32
CA LEU A 121 -18.68 4.43 10.77
C LEU A 121 -19.69 3.40 10.24
N ASN A 122 -19.23 2.39 9.50
CA ASN A 122 -20.10 1.33 8.97
C ASN A 122 -20.77 0.51 10.07
N ARG A 123 -20.04 0.16 11.14
CA ARG A 123 -20.56 -0.64 12.26
C ARG A 123 -21.52 0.13 13.16
N LEU A 124 -21.31 1.44 13.32
CA LEU A 124 -22.10 2.30 14.19
C LEU A 124 -23.27 2.96 13.49
N SER A 125 -23.29 3.01 12.16
CA SER A 125 -24.47 3.44 11.40
C SER A 125 -25.58 2.39 11.61
N ILE A 126 -26.66 2.79 12.29
CA ILE A 126 -27.78 1.90 12.66
C ILE A 126 -29.08 2.46 12.11
N THR A 127 -30.01 1.56 11.77
CA THR A 127 -31.42 1.92 11.60
C THR A 127 -31.94 2.50 12.92
N PRO A 128 -32.77 3.56 12.92
CA PRO A 128 -33.25 4.20 14.15
C PRO A 128 -33.81 3.19 15.15
N HIS A 129 -33.31 3.21 16.37
CA HIS A 129 -33.76 2.34 17.46
C HIS A 129 -34.73 3.08 18.36
N GLU A 130 -35.88 2.46 18.61
CA GLU A 130 -36.96 3.03 19.41
C GLU A 130 -37.02 2.37 20.79
N ASN A 131 -37.27 3.18 21.80
CA ASN A 131 -37.53 2.71 23.16
C ASN A 131 -38.63 3.58 23.78
N SER A 132 -39.37 3.03 24.74
CA SER A 132 -40.47 3.73 25.40
C SER A 132 -40.25 3.80 26.90
N LEU A 133 -40.45 4.98 27.46
CA LEU A 133 -40.60 5.22 28.89
C LEU A 133 -42.07 5.10 29.27
N ILE A 134 -42.35 4.18 30.19
CA ILE A 134 -43.69 3.95 30.72
C ILE A 134 -43.77 4.63 32.08
N GLY A 135 -44.73 5.56 32.25
CA GLY A 135 -45.00 6.17 33.55
C GLY A 135 -45.47 5.14 34.57
N THR A 136 -45.05 5.29 35.83
CA THR A 136 -45.53 4.43 36.92
C THR A 136 -46.81 5.02 37.52
N GLY A 137 -47.97 4.49 37.12
CA GLY A 137 -49.26 4.91 37.66
C GLY A 137 -49.65 6.36 37.32
N GLU A 138 -50.73 6.85 37.95
CA GLU A 138 -51.40 8.12 37.67
C GLU A 138 -50.56 9.40 37.93
N THR A 139 -49.29 9.29 38.33
CA THR A 139 -48.47 10.46 38.70
C THR A 139 -47.06 10.40 38.11
N ALA A 140 -46.83 11.28 37.14
CA ALA A 140 -45.57 11.84 36.66
C ALA A 140 -44.50 10.88 36.09
N TRP A 141 -44.07 11.15 34.84
CA TRP A 141 -42.91 10.53 34.19
C TRP A 141 -41.59 10.68 34.99
N GLU A 142 -41.56 11.55 35.99
CA GLU A 142 -40.45 11.75 36.93
C GLU A 142 -40.04 10.46 37.68
N LYS A 143 -40.97 9.51 37.84
CA LYS A 143 -40.73 8.21 38.52
C LYS A 143 -40.62 7.02 37.55
N ALA A 144 -40.66 7.28 36.23
CA ALA A 144 -40.60 6.23 35.22
C ALA A 144 -39.24 5.49 35.27
N THR A 145 -39.27 4.17 35.07
CA THR A 145 -38.07 3.36 34.91
C THR A 145 -37.77 3.16 33.43
N PHE A 146 -36.48 3.19 33.09
CA PHE A 146 -36.00 2.94 31.73
C PHE A 146 -35.85 1.43 31.53
N ALA A 147 -36.44 0.88 30.48
CA ALA A 147 -36.03 -0.43 30.00
C ALA A 147 -34.69 -0.29 29.29
N THR A 148 -33.64 -0.95 29.80
CA THR A 148 -32.34 -0.98 29.12
C THR A 148 -32.48 -1.70 27.78
N THR A 149 -32.10 -1.03 26.70
CA THR A 149 -31.99 -1.64 25.38
C THR A 149 -30.53 -1.68 24.96
N THR A 150 -30.05 -2.86 24.58
CA THR A 150 -28.72 -3.02 24.01
C THR A 150 -28.75 -2.68 22.53
N LEU A 151 -27.96 -1.71 22.10
CA LEU A 151 -27.72 -1.46 20.68
C LEU A 151 -26.88 -2.61 20.12
N THR A 152 -27.42 -3.33 19.14
CA THR A 152 -26.65 -4.34 18.42
C THR A 152 -25.86 -3.65 17.31
N GLN A 153 -24.56 -3.99 17.22
CA GLN A 153 -23.74 -3.51 16.10
C GLN A 153 -24.37 -3.93 14.78
N HIS A 154 -24.43 -3.01 13.83
CA HIS A 154 -24.82 -3.40 12.48
C HIS A 154 -23.74 -4.34 11.93
N SER A 155 -24.16 -5.53 11.47
CA SER A 155 -23.30 -6.40 10.67
C SER A 155 -23.27 -5.80 9.27
N PRO A 156 -22.17 -5.14 8.85
CA PRO A 156 -22.13 -4.53 7.54
C PRO A 156 -22.25 -5.67 6.53
N GLY A 157 -23.35 -5.71 5.77
CA GLY A 157 -23.43 -6.57 4.60
C GLY A 157 -22.18 -6.32 3.76
N ALA A 158 -21.43 -7.38 3.44
CA ALA A 158 -20.15 -7.28 2.74
C ALA A 158 -20.26 -6.26 1.61
N CYS A 159 -19.47 -5.19 1.68
CA CYS A 159 -19.61 -3.99 0.85
C CYS A 159 -19.85 -4.38 -0.63
N ALA A 160 -21.11 -4.27 -1.10
CA ALA A 160 -21.53 -4.78 -2.41
C ALA A 160 -20.79 -4.12 -3.60
N GLU A 161 -20.16 -2.97 -3.35
CA GLU A 161 -19.34 -2.19 -4.29
C GLU A 161 -17.87 -2.66 -4.38
N GLN A 162 -17.52 -3.82 -3.81
CA GLN A 162 -16.17 -4.41 -3.82
C GLN A 162 -15.53 -4.41 -5.22
N SER A 163 -16.32 -4.67 -6.28
CA SER A 163 -15.79 -4.89 -7.63
C SER A 163 -15.18 -3.65 -8.31
N LYS A 164 -15.57 -2.43 -7.94
CA LYS A 164 -15.04 -1.19 -8.56
C LYS A 164 -13.73 -0.73 -7.89
N GLU A 165 -13.69 -0.70 -6.55
CA GLU A 165 -12.47 -0.35 -5.82
C GLU A 165 -11.39 -1.44 -5.89
N MET A 166 -11.77 -2.70 -6.15
CA MET A 166 -10.79 -3.76 -6.48
C MET A 166 -10.17 -3.59 -7.87
N LYS A 167 -10.85 -2.94 -8.82
CA LYS A 167 -10.31 -2.62 -10.15
C LYS A 167 -9.33 -1.44 -10.12
N ASN A 168 -9.51 -0.50 -9.20
CA ASN A 168 -8.51 0.52 -8.87
C ASN A 168 -7.35 -0.16 -8.14
N THR A 169 -6.46 -0.80 -8.91
CA THR A 169 -5.30 -1.47 -8.34
C THR A 169 -4.51 -0.48 -7.49
N GLY A 170 -4.04 -0.90 -6.31
CA GLY A 170 -3.27 -0.03 -5.40
C GLY A 170 -2.09 0.68 -6.08
N ARG A 171 -1.63 0.18 -7.23
CA ARG A 171 -0.65 0.80 -8.13
C ARG A 171 -1.09 2.15 -8.72
N HIS A 172 -2.35 2.29 -9.15
CA HIS A 172 -2.86 3.57 -9.65
C HIS A 172 -3.01 4.58 -8.51
N LEU A 173 -3.54 4.13 -7.37
CA LEU A 173 -3.68 4.95 -6.17
C LEU A 173 -2.32 5.44 -5.64
N ALA A 174 -1.30 4.59 -5.67
CA ALA A 174 0.05 4.90 -5.21
C ALA A 174 0.75 6.04 -5.98
N THR A 175 0.27 6.39 -7.16
CA THR A 175 0.83 7.47 -7.99
C THR A 175 -0.10 8.67 -8.14
N ALA A 176 -1.34 8.56 -7.64
CA ALA A 176 -2.28 9.68 -7.61
C ALA A 176 -1.86 10.70 -6.54
N LYS A 177 -1.94 12.00 -6.88
CA LYS A 177 -1.69 13.10 -5.93
C LYS A 177 -2.88 13.34 -4.99
N ASP A 178 -4.09 13.13 -5.51
CA ASP A 178 -5.32 13.21 -4.76
C ASP A 178 -5.92 11.81 -4.70
N LEU A 179 -5.99 11.26 -3.49
CA LEU A 179 -6.54 9.92 -3.23
C LEU A 179 -8.06 9.92 -3.13
N LYS A 180 -8.70 11.10 -3.22
CA LYS A 180 -10.14 11.29 -3.31
C LYS A 180 -10.90 10.58 -2.19
N PHE A 181 -10.33 10.65 -0.99
CA PHE A 181 -10.99 10.26 0.25
C PHE A 181 -12.01 11.31 0.66
N LYS A 182 -13.12 10.86 1.22
CA LYS A 182 -14.16 11.74 1.74
C LYS A 182 -14.08 11.83 3.27
N ASP A 183 -14.20 13.05 3.81
CA ASP A 183 -14.38 13.22 5.25
C ASP A 183 -15.79 12.78 5.63
N LEU A 184 -15.89 11.63 6.29
CA LEU A 184 -17.16 11.06 6.73
C LEU A 184 -17.22 11.08 8.26
N LYS A 185 -18.35 11.52 8.79
CA LYS A 185 -18.59 11.67 10.23
C LYS A 185 -19.78 10.82 10.65
N LEU A 186 -19.77 10.40 11.91
CA LEU A 186 -20.97 9.80 12.52
C LEU A 186 -21.76 10.90 13.19
N HIS A 187 -23.03 11.01 12.83
CA HIS A 187 -24.00 11.87 13.46
C HIS A 187 -24.91 11.05 14.35
N ALA A 188 -25.30 11.63 15.50
CA ALA A 188 -26.34 11.12 16.35
C ALA A 188 -27.52 12.08 16.35
N GLY A 189 -28.72 11.53 16.34
CA GLY A 189 -29.97 12.25 16.50
C GLY A 189 -30.80 11.58 17.58
N LEU A 190 -31.19 12.35 18.59
CA LEU A 190 -32.16 11.92 19.58
C LEU A 190 -33.49 12.59 19.27
N SER A 191 -34.48 11.76 18.95
CA SER A 191 -35.86 12.19 18.76
C SER A 191 -36.73 11.69 19.88
N MET A 192 -37.72 12.49 20.27
CA MET A 192 -38.68 12.13 21.30
C MET A 192 -40.11 12.44 20.85
N THR A 193 -41.08 11.71 21.38
CA THR A 193 -42.51 12.02 21.22
C THR A 193 -43.28 11.57 22.46
N CYS A 194 -44.41 12.21 22.73
CA CYS A 194 -45.40 11.68 23.65
C CYS A 194 -46.49 10.99 22.84
N ALA A 195 -46.66 9.68 23.04
CA ALA A 195 -47.68 8.91 22.35
C ALA A 195 -48.24 7.76 23.22
N ARG A 196 -49.54 7.50 23.15
CA ARG A 196 -50.17 6.31 23.80
C ARG A 196 -49.74 5.01 23.12
N ALA A 197 -49.69 5.08 21.79
CA ALA A 197 -49.00 4.19 20.88
C ALA A 197 -48.35 5.09 19.83
N LEU A 198 -47.35 4.61 19.08
CA LEU A 198 -46.75 5.41 18.01
C LEU A 198 -47.84 5.94 17.06
N GLU A 199 -47.67 7.19 16.60
CA GLU A 199 -48.66 7.92 15.77
C GLU A 199 -50.01 8.19 16.48
N THR A 200 -50.14 7.86 17.76
CA THR A 200 -51.33 8.15 18.58
C THR A 200 -50.97 9.11 19.69
N ALA A 201 -51.42 10.37 19.56
CA ALA A 201 -51.14 11.44 20.51
C ALA A 201 -51.45 11.10 21.97
N CYS A 202 -50.59 11.61 22.86
CA CYS A 202 -50.85 11.64 24.29
C CYS A 202 -52.08 12.47 24.65
N SER A 203 -52.72 12.07 25.75
CA SER A 203 -53.76 12.89 26.40
C SER A 203 -53.19 13.80 27.50
N GLY A 204 -51.98 13.51 27.99
CA GLY A 204 -51.29 14.22 29.06
C GLY A 204 -51.73 13.79 30.47
N VAL A 205 -52.70 12.89 30.59
CA VAL A 205 -53.36 12.51 31.86
C VAL A 205 -53.68 11.02 31.96
N SER A 206 -53.24 10.19 31.00
CA SER A 206 -53.54 8.76 30.97
C SER A 206 -52.33 7.93 31.39
N SER A 207 -52.58 6.85 32.14
CA SER A 207 -51.57 5.81 32.39
C SER A 207 -51.09 5.10 31.12
N ALA A 208 -51.79 5.27 30.00
CA ALA A 208 -51.37 4.80 28.68
C ALA A 208 -50.38 5.75 27.99
N ASP A 209 -50.22 6.99 28.45
CA ASP A 209 -49.33 7.97 27.84
C ASP A 209 -47.85 7.58 28.08
N LYS A 210 -47.09 7.42 26.99
CA LYS A 210 -45.67 7.05 27.03
C LYS A 210 -44.81 8.11 26.37
N ILE A 211 -43.59 8.27 26.87
CA ILE A 211 -42.56 9.02 26.16
C ILE A 211 -41.75 8.03 25.35
N TRP A 212 -41.79 8.18 24.02
CA TRP A 212 -40.96 7.39 23.13
C TRP A 212 -39.70 8.17 22.80
N ALA A 213 -38.57 7.48 22.80
CA ALA A 213 -37.28 8.00 22.41
C ALA A 213 -36.73 7.16 21.25
N GLN A 214 -36.20 7.83 20.24
CA GLN A 214 -35.58 7.20 19.09
C GLN A 214 -34.16 7.75 18.94
N LEU A 215 -33.19 6.83 18.91
CA LEU A 215 -31.80 7.15 18.59
C LEU A 215 -31.50 6.76 17.15
N GLU A 216 -31.09 7.73 16.36
CA GLU A 216 -30.58 7.54 15.00
C GLU A 216 -29.07 7.79 15.00
N LEU A 217 -28.28 6.83 14.50
CA LEU A 217 -26.86 7.03 14.24
C LEU A 217 -26.60 6.78 12.75
N GLY A 218 -26.01 7.75 12.07
CA GLY A 218 -25.78 7.65 10.63
C GLY A 218 -24.75 8.63 10.11
N GLN A 219 -24.43 8.53 8.82
CA GLN A 219 -23.45 9.40 8.16
C GLN A 219 -24.06 10.69 7.60
N THR A 220 -25.38 10.82 7.65
CA THR A 220 -26.10 12.01 7.20
C THR A 220 -26.18 13.03 8.33
N VAL A 221 -25.98 14.31 8.01
CA VAL A 221 -26.17 15.40 8.96
C VAL A 221 -27.64 15.44 9.40
N LEU A 222 -27.86 15.37 10.72
CA LEU A 222 -29.18 15.46 11.32
C LEU A 222 -29.38 16.89 11.86
N ALA A 223 -30.57 17.45 11.65
CA ALA A 223 -30.96 18.75 12.20
C ALA A 223 -31.97 18.59 13.33
N THR A 224 -31.86 19.44 14.35
CA THR A 224 -32.88 19.57 15.39
C THR A 224 -34.15 20.20 14.81
N GLN A 225 -35.29 19.87 15.43
CA GLN A 225 -36.58 20.45 15.09
C GLN A 225 -37.00 21.39 16.22
N ALA A 226 -37.22 22.68 15.90
CA ALA A 226 -37.52 23.73 16.88
C ALA A 226 -38.98 23.71 17.40
N SER A 227 -39.64 22.55 17.38
CA SER A 227 -41.04 22.41 17.79
C SER A 227 -41.13 21.82 19.19
N PRO A 228 -42.13 22.21 20.01
CA PRO A 228 -42.54 21.42 21.17
C PRO A 228 -42.80 19.96 20.76
N LEU A 229 -42.63 19.03 21.70
CA LEU A 229 -43.12 17.66 21.54
C LEU A 229 -44.61 17.76 21.23
N GLY A 230 -44.98 17.45 19.99
CA GLY A 230 -46.31 17.76 19.46
C GLY A 230 -47.38 16.81 20.02
N ASN A 231 -48.61 17.30 20.08
CA ASN A 231 -49.81 16.47 20.30
C ASN A 231 -50.19 15.65 19.04
N ASP A 232 -49.24 15.43 18.12
CA ASP A 232 -49.42 14.68 16.88
C ASP A 232 -48.87 13.25 16.98
N GLY A 233 -48.24 12.89 18.11
CA GLY A 233 -47.68 11.56 18.33
C GLY A 233 -46.41 11.27 17.51
N ASN A 234 -45.87 12.26 16.80
CA ASN A 234 -44.70 12.10 15.92
C ASN A 234 -43.39 12.45 16.63
N TYR A 235 -42.33 11.70 16.34
CA TYR A 235 -40.97 11.99 16.79
C TYR A 235 -40.52 13.39 16.38
N LYS A 236 -40.03 14.17 17.35
CA LYS A 236 -39.35 15.44 17.13
C LYS A 236 -37.89 15.32 17.53
N ARG A 237 -36.96 15.70 16.64
CA ARG A 237 -35.51 15.62 16.92
C ARG A 237 -35.08 16.74 17.86
N ILE A 238 -34.87 16.41 19.13
CA ILE A 238 -34.53 17.38 20.18
C ILE A 238 -33.03 17.66 20.28
N SER A 239 -32.21 16.72 19.82
CA SER A 239 -30.75 16.87 19.79
C SER A 239 -30.19 16.21 18.56
N ALA A 240 -29.20 16.84 17.95
CA ALA A 240 -28.49 16.32 16.80
C ALA A 240 -27.05 16.86 16.77
N GLY A 241 -26.10 16.03 16.35
CA GLY A 241 -24.70 16.47 16.25
C GLY A 241 -23.75 15.37 15.78
N ALA A 242 -22.53 15.76 15.42
CA ALA A 242 -21.47 14.81 15.13
C ALA A 242 -20.93 14.22 16.45
N ILE A 243 -20.84 12.89 16.52
CA ILE A 243 -20.36 12.15 17.70
C ILE A 243 -19.04 11.42 17.45
N LEU A 244 -18.64 11.23 16.19
CA LEU A 244 -17.34 10.71 15.82
C LEU A 244 -16.73 11.58 14.72
N ASN A 245 -15.62 12.22 15.04
CA ASN A 245 -14.83 13.00 14.08
C ASN A 245 -13.68 12.15 13.53
N GLN A 246 -13.37 12.38 12.25
CA GLN A 246 -12.22 11.77 11.61
C GLN A 246 -10.92 12.41 12.10
N LEU A 247 -10.05 11.63 12.75
CA LEU A 247 -8.78 12.14 13.28
C LEU A 247 -7.73 12.38 12.18
N ILE A 248 -7.75 11.57 11.12
CA ILE A 248 -6.86 11.69 9.96
C ILE A 248 -7.70 12.14 8.79
N THR A 249 -7.65 13.42 8.42
CA THR A 249 -8.49 13.97 7.35
C THR A 249 -7.97 13.57 5.96
N PRO A 250 -8.80 13.67 4.91
CA PRO A 250 -8.34 13.53 3.53
C PRO A 250 -7.18 14.47 3.18
N ASP A 251 -7.20 15.70 3.71
CA ASP A 251 -6.12 16.68 3.51
C ASP A 251 -4.80 16.17 4.12
N ASN A 252 -4.84 15.65 5.35
CA ASN A 252 -3.65 15.07 5.97
C ASN A 252 -3.06 13.91 5.15
N ILE A 253 -3.90 13.14 4.47
CA ILE A 253 -3.45 12.05 3.59
C ILE A 253 -2.83 12.62 2.30
N ASN A 254 -3.52 13.55 1.64
CA ASN A 254 -3.11 14.12 0.36
C ASN A 254 -1.84 14.99 0.47
N GLU A 255 -1.67 15.75 1.55
CA GLU A 255 -0.45 16.54 1.81
C GLU A 255 0.81 15.68 1.86
N ASN A 256 0.71 14.46 2.39
CA ASN A 256 1.82 13.54 2.51
C ASN A 256 2.10 12.75 1.21
N GLN A 257 1.18 12.79 0.25
CA GLN A 257 1.21 11.89 -0.89
C GLN A 257 2.38 12.17 -1.84
N THR A 258 2.83 13.43 -1.97
CA THR A 258 4.03 13.77 -2.75
C THR A 258 5.28 13.08 -2.19
N ALA A 259 5.43 13.04 -0.86
CA ALA A 259 6.55 12.35 -0.21
C ALA A 259 6.45 10.84 -0.38
N VAL A 260 5.24 10.28 -0.33
CA VAL A 260 4.99 8.86 -0.59
C VAL A 260 5.37 8.49 -2.01
N ILE A 261 4.93 9.26 -3.02
CA ILE A 261 5.29 9.04 -4.43
C ILE A 261 6.81 9.08 -4.61
N ALA A 262 7.49 10.05 -4.01
CA ALA A 262 8.95 10.14 -4.06
C ALA A 262 9.63 8.91 -3.42
N ALA A 263 9.13 8.44 -2.28
CA ALA A 263 9.62 7.23 -1.61
C ALA A 263 9.38 5.97 -2.47
N ILE A 264 8.24 5.85 -3.12
CA ILE A 264 7.95 4.76 -4.08
C ILE A 264 8.92 4.80 -5.25
N ASN A 265 9.18 5.98 -5.81
CA ASN A 265 10.14 6.14 -6.90
C ASN A 265 11.55 5.72 -6.48
N LYS A 266 11.99 6.07 -5.26
CA LYS A 266 13.25 5.58 -4.69
C LYS A 266 13.25 4.05 -4.54
N LEU A 267 12.18 3.45 -4.03
CA LEU A 267 12.07 1.99 -3.95
C LEU A 267 12.10 1.32 -5.33
N ASN A 268 11.56 1.97 -6.36
CA ASN A 268 11.57 1.45 -7.73
C ASN A 268 12.96 1.43 -8.37
N THR A 269 13.93 2.21 -7.88
CA THR A 269 15.33 2.11 -8.33
C THR A 269 16.02 0.83 -7.87
N ILE A 270 15.48 0.13 -6.88
CA ILE A 270 15.98 -1.18 -6.43
C ILE A 270 15.59 -2.23 -7.48
N THR A 271 16.57 -2.58 -8.31
CA THR A 271 16.48 -3.53 -9.44
C THR A 271 17.27 -4.81 -9.15
N THR A 272 17.09 -5.85 -9.97
CA THR A 272 17.77 -7.13 -9.78
C THR A 272 19.18 -7.16 -10.38
N PHE A 273 20.10 -7.87 -9.70
CA PHE A 273 21.42 -8.21 -10.24
C PHE A 273 21.42 -9.48 -11.09
N GLU A 274 20.25 -10.08 -11.32
CA GLU A 274 20.13 -11.29 -12.13
C GLU A 274 20.32 -11.03 -13.63
N ASP A 275 20.18 -9.77 -14.05
CA ASP A 275 20.29 -9.34 -15.44
C ASP A 275 21.72 -8.91 -15.75
N SER A 276 22.38 -9.58 -16.71
CA SER A 276 23.72 -9.23 -17.17
C SER A 276 23.82 -7.79 -17.71
N THR A 277 22.74 -7.28 -18.29
CA THR A 277 22.67 -5.92 -18.87
C THR A 277 22.77 -4.84 -17.79
N PHE A 278 22.46 -5.19 -16.54
CA PHE A 278 22.67 -4.32 -15.38
C PHE A 278 24.14 -3.88 -15.27
N PHE A 279 25.07 -4.79 -15.59
CA PHE A 279 26.50 -4.55 -15.44
C PHE A 279 27.14 -4.00 -16.72
N THR A 280 26.69 -4.44 -17.89
CA THR A 280 27.38 -4.14 -19.16
C THR A 280 27.26 -2.68 -19.60
N ALA A 281 26.29 -1.95 -19.08
CA ALA A 281 26.11 -0.51 -19.33
C ALA A 281 26.90 0.40 -18.38
N LYS A 282 27.63 -0.15 -17.39
CA LYS A 282 28.30 0.66 -16.35
C LYS A 282 29.73 1.03 -16.77
N ASP A 283 30.09 2.29 -16.55
CA ASP A 283 31.43 2.81 -16.88
C ASP A 283 32.56 2.05 -16.18
N THR A 284 32.31 1.53 -14.98
CA THR A 284 33.27 0.68 -14.26
C THR A 284 33.69 -0.53 -15.09
N LEU A 285 32.76 -1.17 -15.80
CA LEU A 285 33.08 -2.31 -16.66
C LEU A 285 33.78 -1.88 -17.94
N THR A 286 33.31 -0.82 -18.58
CA THR A 286 33.91 -0.33 -19.83
C THR A 286 35.35 0.14 -19.58
N ASN A 287 35.61 0.86 -18.49
CA ASN A 287 36.95 1.29 -18.07
C ASN A 287 37.87 0.11 -17.74
N PHE A 288 37.36 -0.92 -17.06
CA PHE A 288 38.12 -2.14 -16.80
C PHE A 288 38.57 -2.81 -18.11
N ILE A 289 37.67 -2.98 -19.09
CA ILE A 289 38.03 -3.60 -20.38
C ILE A 289 39.05 -2.74 -21.13
N LYS A 290 38.88 -1.41 -21.11
CA LYS A 290 39.83 -0.50 -21.73
C LYS A 290 41.24 -0.61 -21.14
N GLN A 291 41.35 -0.61 -19.82
CA GLN A 291 42.65 -0.56 -19.12
C GLN A 291 43.29 -1.94 -19.03
N GLU A 292 42.57 -2.93 -18.51
CA GLU A 292 43.14 -4.23 -18.12
C GLU A 292 43.12 -5.26 -19.25
N VAL A 293 42.23 -5.11 -20.24
CA VAL A 293 42.14 -6.05 -21.38
C VAL A 293 42.80 -5.48 -22.63
N LEU A 294 42.57 -4.19 -22.93
CA LEU A 294 43.13 -3.54 -24.12
C LEU A 294 44.45 -2.80 -23.85
N GLY A 295 44.88 -2.66 -22.58
CA GLY A 295 46.14 -2.00 -22.23
C GLY A 295 46.16 -0.50 -22.50
N ILE A 296 44.99 0.15 -22.57
CA ILE A 296 44.88 1.57 -22.93
C ILE A 296 44.94 2.42 -21.66
N ALA A 297 45.85 3.39 -21.65
CA ALA A 297 46.06 4.29 -20.51
C ALA A 297 44.78 5.07 -20.11
N THR A 298 44.70 5.39 -18.82
CA THR A 298 43.64 6.22 -18.25
C THR A 298 43.61 7.60 -18.91
N GLY A 299 42.42 8.12 -19.21
CA GLY A 299 42.24 9.43 -19.85
C GLY A 299 42.40 9.44 -21.38
N THR A 300 42.87 8.37 -22.01
CA THR A 300 43.02 8.32 -23.48
C THR A 300 41.66 8.13 -24.18
N THR A 301 41.30 8.99 -25.13
CA THR A 301 40.09 8.79 -25.95
C THR A 301 40.28 7.59 -26.89
N LEU A 302 39.28 6.70 -26.96
CA LEU A 302 39.33 5.53 -27.83
C LEU A 302 39.07 5.91 -29.30
N SER A 303 39.85 5.33 -30.22
CA SER A 303 39.51 5.34 -31.64
C SER A 303 38.23 4.54 -31.91
N SER A 304 37.61 4.74 -33.07
CA SER A 304 36.41 4.00 -33.46
C SER A 304 36.64 2.47 -33.52
N GLU A 305 37.81 2.03 -33.95
CA GLU A 305 38.21 0.62 -33.95
C GLU A 305 38.33 0.08 -32.52
N GLN A 306 38.95 0.83 -31.60
CA GLN A 306 39.11 0.43 -30.21
C GLN A 306 37.77 0.38 -29.46
N GLN A 307 36.83 1.28 -29.78
CA GLN A 307 35.46 1.23 -29.24
C GLN A 307 34.73 -0.05 -29.69
N LYS A 308 34.86 -0.42 -30.97
CA LYS A 308 34.31 -1.68 -31.48
C LYS A 308 34.94 -2.89 -30.80
N GLU A 309 36.25 -2.87 -30.58
CA GLU A 309 36.96 -3.95 -29.90
C GLU A 309 36.55 -4.07 -28.43
N GLN A 310 36.42 -2.95 -27.71
CA GLN A 310 35.91 -2.93 -26.34
C GLN A 310 34.50 -3.53 -26.24
N ALA A 311 33.58 -3.11 -27.11
CA ALA A 311 32.23 -3.67 -27.17
C ALA A 311 32.24 -5.18 -27.48
N ALA A 312 33.12 -5.61 -28.40
CA ALA A 312 33.30 -7.02 -28.72
C ALA A 312 33.83 -7.83 -27.52
N LYS A 313 34.79 -7.30 -26.74
CA LYS A 313 35.30 -7.93 -25.52
C LYS A 313 34.24 -7.99 -24.41
N ILE A 314 33.41 -6.95 -24.26
CA ILE A 314 32.30 -6.97 -23.32
C ILE A 314 31.30 -8.07 -23.70
N LYS A 315 30.88 -8.13 -24.98
CA LYS A 315 29.99 -9.18 -25.49
C LYS A 315 30.60 -10.59 -25.34
N ALA A 316 31.87 -10.75 -25.68
CA ALA A 316 32.56 -12.04 -25.64
C ALA A 316 32.69 -12.58 -24.21
N ASN A 317 32.91 -11.73 -23.21
CA ASN A 317 33.11 -12.17 -21.83
C ASN A 317 31.79 -12.17 -21.05
N TYR A 318 30.98 -11.12 -21.12
CA TYR A 318 29.79 -10.94 -20.28
C TYR A 318 28.45 -11.30 -20.94
N GLY A 319 28.45 -11.50 -22.27
CA GLY A 319 27.25 -11.85 -23.04
C GLY A 319 26.49 -10.63 -23.58
N THR A 320 25.41 -10.90 -24.31
CA THR A 320 24.50 -9.88 -24.86
C THR A 320 23.10 -9.97 -24.30
N GLU A 321 22.70 -11.16 -23.86
CA GLU A 321 21.38 -11.40 -23.29
C GLU A 321 21.46 -11.49 -21.75
N PRO A 322 20.37 -11.15 -21.04
CA PRO A 322 20.28 -11.24 -19.58
C PRO A 322 20.76 -12.58 -19.00
N THR A 323 20.50 -13.68 -19.73
CA THR A 323 20.85 -15.05 -19.28
C THR A 323 22.27 -15.50 -19.63
N ASP A 324 22.97 -14.81 -20.53
CA ASP A 324 24.28 -15.26 -21.03
C ASP A 324 25.36 -15.23 -19.95
N PHE A 325 25.29 -14.23 -19.06
CA PHE A 325 26.20 -14.12 -17.94
C PHE A 325 26.01 -15.26 -16.93
N GLN A 326 24.75 -15.55 -16.56
CA GLN A 326 24.44 -16.68 -15.69
C GLN A 326 24.86 -18.02 -16.31
N LYS A 327 24.75 -18.18 -17.63
CA LYS A 327 25.22 -19.39 -18.32
C LYS A 327 26.75 -19.52 -18.26
N LYS A 328 27.50 -18.42 -18.43
CA LYS A 328 28.98 -18.43 -18.46
C LYS A 328 29.61 -18.54 -17.08
N TYR A 329 29.07 -17.82 -16.10
CA TYR A 329 29.68 -17.70 -14.78
C TYR A 329 28.84 -18.30 -13.65
N GLY A 330 27.57 -18.66 -13.91
CA GLY A 330 26.65 -19.20 -12.89
C GLY A 330 27.18 -20.42 -12.17
N ASN A 331 27.90 -21.31 -12.85
CA ASN A 331 28.54 -22.47 -12.21
C ASN A 331 29.77 -22.09 -11.38
N ARG A 332 30.42 -20.94 -11.65
CA ARG A 332 31.61 -20.46 -10.93
C ARG A 332 31.29 -19.70 -9.65
N TYR A 333 30.11 -19.12 -9.51
CA TYR A 333 29.69 -18.41 -8.30
C TYR A 333 28.49 -19.07 -7.57
N ASN A 334 27.84 -20.10 -8.14
CA ASN A 334 27.04 -21.07 -7.37
C ASN A 334 27.92 -22.09 -6.64
N ILE A 335 29.00 -21.61 -6.00
CA ILE A 335 29.80 -22.43 -5.11
C ILE A 335 28.88 -22.88 -3.95
N GLN A 336 28.91 -24.18 -3.67
CA GLN A 336 28.16 -24.86 -2.62
C GLN A 336 28.07 -24.00 -1.35
N ARG A 337 26.86 -23.89 -0.79
CA ARG A 337 26.58 -23.37 0.57
C ARG A 337 27.79 -23.58 1.50
N PRO A 338 28.34 -22.53 2.14
CA PRO A 338 28.92 -22.73 3.46
C PRO A 338 27.79 -23.31 4.34
N PRO A 339 28.05 -24.32 5.18
CA PRO A 339 27.05 -24.79 6.13
C PRO A 339 26.83 -23.70 7.17
N THR A 340 25.86 -22.82 6.94
CA THR A 340 25.39 -21.92 7.99
C THR A 340 24.51 -22.72 8.94
N PRO A 341 24.76 -22.73 10.26
CA PRO A 341 23.82 -23.32 11.20
C PRO A 341 22.50 -22.59 11.07
N ALA A 342 21.41 -23.34 10.96
CA ALA A 342 20.06 -22.82 10.81
C ALA A 342 19.67 -21.99 12.05
N ALA A 343 19.94 -20.69 12.01
CA ALA A 343 19.15 -19.76 12.80
C ALA A 343 17.72 -19.83 12.23
N LYS A 344 16.81 -20.45 12.98
CA LYS A 344 15.38 -20.38 12.72
C LYS A 344 15.02 -18.91 12.52
N LEU A 345 14.72 -18.52 11.29
CA LEU A 345 14.00 -17.29 11.01
C LEU A 345 12.60 -17.46 11.60
N GLU A 346 12.46 -17.14 12.89
CA GLU A 346 11.16 -16.80 13.44
C GLU A 346 10.63 -15.61 12.64
N ARG A 347 9.43 -15.75 12.08
CA ARG A 347 8.71 -14.64 11.47
C ARG A 347 8.71 -13.48 12.48
N PRO A 348 9.27 -12.30 12.18
CA PRO A 348 9.18 -11.18 13.08
C PRO A 348 7.72 -10.73 13.13
N LYS A 349 6.99 -11.21 14.14
CA LYS A 349 5.79 -10.54 14.61
C LYS A 349 6.26 -9.19 15.16
N LYS A 350 5.84 -8.11 14.49
CA LYS A 350 6.03 -6.68 14.78
C LYS A 350 7.20 -6.03 14.02
N LEU A 351 6.84 -5.29 12.96
CA LEU A 351 7.67 -4.32 12.23
C LEU A 351 8.16 -3.12 13.07
N ASN A 352 7.85 -3.05 14.38
CA ASN A 352 8.11 -1.86 15.20
C ASN A 352 9.52 -1.76 15.80
N LYS A 353 10.50 -2.59 15.43
CA LYS A 353 11.79 -2.65 16.16
C LYS A 353 13.07 -2.87 15.35
N LEU A 354 13.08 -2.72 14.03
CA LEU A 354 14.33 -2.86 13.27
C LEU A 354 14.87 -1.47 12.87
N THR A 355 15.94 -1.05 13.53
CA THR A 355 16.75 0.09 13.08
C THR A 355 17.75 -0.37 12.01
N PRO A 356 18.09 0.48 11.03
CA PRO A 356 18.85 0.10 9.82
C PRO A 356 20.23 -0.50 10.10
N THR A 357 20.84 -0.17 11.24
CA THR A 357 22.21 -0.58 11.59
C THR A 357 22.29 -2.02 12.11
N GLN A 358 21.19 -2.60 12.61
CA GLN A 358 21.21 -3.96 13.17
C GLN A 358 21.16 -5.07 12.11
N THR A 359 20.74 -4.74 10.87
CA THR A 359 20.69 -5.71 9.77
C THR A 359 22.06 -5.97 9.12
N LEU A 360 23.02 -5.06 9.29
CA LEU A 360 24.38 -5.19 8.74
C LEU A 360 25.34 -5.99 9.63
N LEU A 361 25.03 -6.19 10.92
CA LEU A 361 25.91 -6.85 11.90
C LEU A 361 25.48 -8.29 12.26
N GLN A 362 24.43 -8.82 11.63
CA GLN A 362 23.97 -10.21 11.82
C GLN A 362 24.03 -11.06 10.54
N LEU A 363 24.68 -10.55 9.48
CA LEU A 363 25.14 -11.29 8.31
C LEU A 363 26.67 -11.39 8.38
#